data_AF-A0A5J4PAV1-F1
#
_entry.id   AF-A0A5J4PAV1-F1
#
_cell.length_a   1.000
_cell.length_b   1.000
_cell.length_c   1.000
_cell.angle_alpha   90.00
_cell.angle_beta   90.00
_cell.angle_gamma   90.00
#
_symmetry.space_group_name_H-M   'P 1'
#
loop_
_entity.id
_entity.type
_entity.pdbx_description
1 polymer ?
#
loop_
_entity_poly.entity_id
_entity_poly.type
_entity_poly.pdbx_seq_one_letter_code
_entity_poly.pdbx_strand_id
1 'polypeptide(L)'
;LFGKYMGGYPSKMGITWDDFMDMGRNNPGDKDEKFCMSVFACNTSQAVNGVSWLHGKVSQEMFSSIWKGYFPEENHVSYVTNGVHFPTWSATEWKQLYAKYFDANFLKDQSNEKIWEAIYKVPDIEIWETRQAMKHKLVDFIRNQFKETWLKNQGDPSRIVSLMENVNPNALLIGFGRRFATYKRAHLMFTDLDRLAKIVNNPDYPVQFLYT
;
A
#
# COMPACT_ATOMS: atom_id res chain seq x y z
N LEU A 1 -25.24 -14.82 -17.03
CA LEU A 1 -23.77 -14.97 -17.14
C LEU A 1 -23.23 -16.01 -16.16
N PHE A 2 -23.50 -15.90 -14.85
CA PHE A 2 -23.01 -16.83 -13.83
C PHE A 2 -23.34 -18.32 -14.11
N GLY A 3 -24.61 -18.64 -14.39
CA GLY A 3 -25.03 -20.02 -14.73
C GLY A 3 -24.37 -20.61 -15.98
N LYS A 4 -23.94 -19.79 -16.95
CA LYS A 4 -23.22 -20.26 -18.14
C LYS A 4 -21.86 -20.87 -17.77
N TYR A 5 -21.19 -20.30 -16.77
CA TYR A 5 -19.85 -20.73 -16.36
C TYR A 5 -19.87 -21.70 -15.18
N MET A 6 -20.83 -21.53 -14.26
CA MET A 6 -20.91 -22.35 -13.04
C MET A 6 -21.88 -23.53 -13.12
N GLY A 7 -22.71 -23.62 -14.16
CA GLY A 7 -23.80 -24.62 -14.25
C GLY A 7 -23.36 -26.09 -14.17
N GLY A 8 -22.11 -26.40 -14.53
CA GLY A 8 -21.57 -27.76 -14.46
C GLY A 8 -20.93 -28.14 -13.12
N TYR A 9 -20.78 -27.22 -12.16
CA TYR A 9 -20.16 -27.51 -10.86
C TYR A 9 -21.10 -28.21 -9.86
N PRO A 10 -22.37 -27.80 -9.71
CA PRO A 10 -23.27 -28.42 -8.73
C PRO A 10 -23.38 -29.94 -8.90
N SER A 11 -23.52 -30.41 -10.14
CA SER A 11 -23.58 -31.85 -10.44
C SER A 11 -22.31 -32.60 -10.05
N LYS A 12 -21.13 -31.98 -10.17
CA LYS A 12 -19.85 -32.57 -9.72
C LYS A 12 -19.72 -32.63 -8.20
N MET A 13 -20.39 -31.72 -7.50
CA MET A 13 -20.41 -31.67 -6.03
C MET A 13 -21.56 -32.51 -5.43
N GLY A 14 -22.43 -33.07 -6.26
CA GLY A 14 -23.59 -33.84 -5.80
C GLY A 14 -24.70 -32.97 -5.19
N ILE A 15 -24.77 -31.68 -5.54
CA ILE A 15 -25.76 -30.72 -5.04
C ILE A 15 -26.59 -30.15 -6.20
N THR A 16 -27.76 -29.58 -5.88
CA THR A 16 -28.60 -28.93 -6.89
C THR A 16 -28.07 -27.54 -7.27
N TRP A 17 -28.60 -26.99 -8.37
CA TRP A 17 -28.31 -25.60 -8.74
C TRP A 17 -28.75 -24.61 -7.66
N ASP A 18 -29.90 -24.86 -7.02
CA ASP A 18 -30.40 -24.00 -5.95
C ASP A 18 -29.53 -24.09 -4.70
N ASP A 19 -29.08 -25.28 -4.29
CA ASP A 19 -28.14 -25.45 -3.17
C ASP A 19 -26.85 -24.65 -3.40
N PHE A 20 -26.31 -24.71 -4.63
CA PHE A 20 -25.11 -23.95 -4.98
C PHE A 20 -25.37 -22.44 -4.94
N MET A 21 -26.52 -21.98 -5.42
CA MET A 21 -26.89 -20.57 -5.37
C MET A 21 -27.05 -20.06 -3.94
N ASP A 22 -27.60 -20.88 -3.04
CA ASP A 22 -27.79 -20.56 -1.63
C ASP A 22 -26.49 -20.35 -0.87
N MET A 23 -25.41 -21.02 -1.29
CA MET A 23 -24.09 -20.77 -0.72
C MET A 23 -23.62 -19.32 -0.93
N GLY A 24 -24.10 -18.64 -1.98
CA GLY A 24 -23.78 -17.25 -2.30
C GLY A 24 -24.85 -16.22 -1.91
N ARG A 25 -25.90 -16.62 -1.18
CA ARG A 25 -26.98 -15.73 -0.71
C ARG A 25 -26.84 -15.49 0.78
N ASN A 26 -27.16 -14.27 1.25
CA ASN A 26 -27.28 -14.01 2.68
C ASN A 26 -28.51 -14.71 3.28
N ASN A 27 -29.55 -14.90 2.47
CA ASN A 27 -30.78 -15.59 2.84
C ASN A 27 -30.96 -16.83 1.94
N PRO A 28 -30.39 -17.99 2.32
CA PRO A 28 -30.65 -19.25 1.63
C PRO A 28 -32.16 -19.49 1.41
N GLY A 29 -32.53 -19.89 0.20
CA GLY A 29 -33.93 -20.08 -0.22
C GLY A 29 -34.59 -18.86 -0.86
N ASP A 30 -34.02 -17.66 -0.74
CA ASP A 30 -34.53 -16.47 -1.44
C ASP A 30 -34.11 -16.50 -2.92
N LYS A 31 -35.05 -16.87 -3.81
CA LYS A 31 -34.78 -17.00 -5.24
C LYS A 31 -34.58 -15.66 -5.94
N ASP A 32 -35.02 -14.56 -5.34
CA ASP A 32 -34.85 -13.21 -5.86
C ASP A 32 -33.51 -12.58 -5.43
N GLU A 33 -32.88 -13.11 -4.37
CA GLU A 33 -31.54 -12.69 -3.96
C GLU A 33 -30.48 -13.11 -5.00
N LYS A 34 -29.71 -12.12 -5.45
CA LYS A 34 -28.61 -12.31 -6.40
C LYS A 34 -27.43 -13.00 -5.71
N PHE A 35 -26.75 -13.85 -6.47
CA PHE A 35 -25.52 -14.48 -6.03
C PHE A 35 -24.42 -13.44 -5.71
N CYS A 36 -23.92 -13.46 -4.48
CA CYS A 36 -22.83 -12.62 -4.01
C CYS A 36 -21.55 -13.46 -3.84
N MET A 37 -20.50 -13.13 -4.60
CA MET A 37 -19.22 -13.84 -4.53
C MET A 37 -18.56 -13.75 -3.14
N SER A 38 -18.75 -12.63 -2.42
CA SER A 38 -18.20 -12.46 -1.08
C SER A 38 -18.88 -13.37 -0.06
N VAL A 39 -20.21 -13.51 -0.14
CA VAL A 39 -20.95 -14.44 0.73
C VAL A 39 -20.55 -15.87 0.45
N PHE A 40 -20.48 -16.23 -0.84
CA PHE A 40 -19.99 -17.54 -1.26
C PHE A 40 -18.60 -17.83 -0.69
N ALA A 41 -17.64 -16.93 -0.87
CA ALA A 41 -16.29 -17.09 -0.35
C ALA A 41 -16.26 -17.23 1.17
N CYS A 42 -17.10 -16.48 1.90
CA CYS A 42 -17.20 -16.59 3.36
C CYS A 42 -17.77 -17.94 3.81
N ASN A 43 -18.78 -18.47 3.09
CA ASN A 43 -19.41 -19.75 3.40
C ASN A 43 -18.55 -20.96 2.96
N THR A 44 -17.67 -20.81 1.97
CA THR A 44 -16.82 -21.91 1.47
C THR A 44 -15.38 -21.87 1.95
N SER A 45 -15.03 -20.93 2.82
CA SER A 45 -13.68 -20.81 3.37
C SER A 45 -13.67 -21.10 4.86
N GLN A 46 -12.66 -21.84 5.31
CA GLN A 46 -12.47 -22.12 6.74
C GLN A 46 -12.08 -20.86 7.54
N ALA A 47 -11.40 -19.92 6.88
CA ALA A 47 -10.95 -18.68 7.49
C ALA A 47 -11.17 -17.51 6.53
N VAL A 48 -11.53 -16.36 7.08
CA VAL A 48 -11.66 -15.09 6.37
C VAL A 48 -10.86 -14.06 7.14
N ASN A 49 -10.09 -13.21 6.47
CA ASN A 49 -9.25 -12.23 7.15
C ASN A 49 -9.28 -10.85 6.49
N GLY A 50 -9.32 -9.82 7.33
CA GLY A 50 -8.89 -8.49 6.96
C GLY A 50 -7.37 -8.41 6.83
N VAL A 51 -6.91 -7.34 6.18
CA VAL A 51 -5.48 -7.05 5.95
C VAL A 51 -4.84 -6.12 7.01
N SER A 52 -5.60 -5.77 8.05
CA SER A 52 -5.16 -5.05 9.26
C SER A 52 -6.15 -5.30 10.39
N TRP A 53 -5.76 -5.03 11.65
CA TRP A 53 -6.65 -5.20 12.81
C TRP A 53 -7.98 -4.46 12.65
N LEU A 54 -7.93 -3.16 12.31
CA LEU A 54 -9.13 -2.35 12.11
C LEU A 54 -9.95 -2.84 10.92
N HIS A 55 -9.29 -3.26 9.82
CA HIS A 55 -10.01 -3.81 8.68
C HIS A 55 -10.73 -5.10 9.07
N GLY A 56 -10.12 -5.98 9.87
CA GLY A 56 -10.78 -7.16 10.42
C GLY A 56 -12.04 -6.79 11.19
N LYS A 57 -11.97 -5.79 12.09
CA LYS A 57 -13.12 -5.31 12.85
C LYS A 57 -14.25 -4.78 11.97
N VAL A 58 -13.92 -3.96 10.97
CA VAL A 58 -14.92 -3.46 10.02
C VAL A 58 -15.51 -4.61 9.17
N SER A 59 -14.71 -5.59 8.78
CA SER A 59 -15.19 -6.77 8.04
C SER A 59 -16.11 -7.66 8.89
N GLN A 60 -15.85 -7.78 10.19
CA GLN A 60 -16.74 -8.50 11.12
C GLN A 60 -18.16 -7.90 11.12
N GLU A 61 -18.26 -6.57 11.19
CA GLU A 61 -19.55 -5.88 11.11
C GLU A 61 -20.20 -6.03 9.73
N MET A 62 -19.41 -5.83 8.67
CA MET A 62 -19.86 -5.89 7.28
C MET A 62 -20.47 -7.24 6.89
N PHE A 63 -19.93 -8.35 7.41
CA PHE A 63 -20.36 -9.71 7.09
C PHE A 63 -21.26 -10.35 8.16
N SER A 64 -21.68 -9.58 9.18
CA SER A 64 -22.54 -10.07 10.26
C SER A 64 -23.86 -10.70 9.77
N SER A 65 -24.41 -10.22 8.65
CA SER A 65 -25.66 -10.75 8.07
C SER A 65 -25.55 -12.19 7.55
N ILE A 66 -24.34 -12.68 7.29
CA ILE A 66 -24.12 -14.04 6.77
C ILE A 66 -24.43 -15.09 7.84
N TRP A 67 -24.06 -14.82 9.10
CA TRP A 67 -24.22 -15.75 10.22
C TRP A 67 -25.21 -15.21 11.24
N LYS A 68 -26.50 -15.32 10.92
CA LYS A 68 -27.59 -14.88 11.79
C LYS A 68 -27.52 -15.58 13.15
N GLY A 69 -27.73 -14.79 14.21
CA GLY A 69 -27.70 -15.29 15.59
C GLY A 69 -26.34 -15.23 16.28
N TYR A 70 -25.29 -14.80 15.56
CA TYR A 70 -23.97 -14.51 16.12
C TYR A 70 -23.72 -13.01 16.19
N PHE A 71 -23.00 -12.58 17.22
CA PHE A 71 -22.44 -11.23 17.25
C PHE A 71 -21.32 -11.10 16.21
N PRO A 72 -21.06 -9.90 15.67
CA PRO A 72 -19.94 -9.67 14.74
C PRO A 72 -18.60 -10.20 15.26
N GLU A 73 -18.35 -10.14 16.56
CA GLU A 73 -17.11 -10.60 17.18
C GLU A 73 -16.98 -12.12 17.25
N GLU A 74 -18.10 -12.85 17.14
CA GLU A 74 -18.16 -14.32 17.21
C GLU A 74 -18.00 -14.99 15.86
N ASN A 75 -18.04 -14.23 14.75
CA ASN A 75 -17.80 -14.79 13.43
C ASN A 75 -16.32 -15.16 13.22
N HIS A 76 -16.04 -16.02 12.23
CA HIS A 76 -14.68 -16.47 11.91
C HIS A 76 -13.87 -15.47 11.07
N VAL A 77 -14.34 -14.22 10.94
CA VAL A 77 -13.58 -13.16 10.27
C VAL A 77 -12.54 -12.63 11.24
N SER A 78 -11.28 -12.73 10.86
CA SER A 78 -10.11 -12.31 11.65
C SER A 78 -9.28 -11.28 10.88
N TYR A 79 -7.99 -11.14 11.19
CA TYR A 79 -7.07 -10.30 10.43
C TYR A 79 -5.66 -10.89 10.39
N VAL A 80 -4.97 -10.59 9.29
CA VAL A 80 -3.52 -10.75 9.15
C VAL A 80 -2.99 -9.41 8.65
N THR A 81 -2.25 -8.70 9.49
CA THR A 81 -1.72 -7.39 9.12
C THR A 81 -0.70 -7.54 8.00
N ASN A 82 -0.88 -6.81 6.91
CA ASN A 82 0.06 -6.84 5.79
C ASN A 82 1.47 -6.41 6.23
N GLY A 83 2.47 -7.14 5.74
CA GLY A 83 3.89 -6.79 5.86
C GLY A 83 4.50 -6.40 4.52
N VAL A 84 5.73 -5.90 4.55
CA VAL A 84 6.57 -5.67 3.36
C VAL A 84 7.84 -6.50 3.47
N HIS A 85 8.30 -7.04 2.34
CA HIS A 85 9.53 -7.83 2.31
C HIS A 85 10.76 -6.93 2.43
N PHE A 86 11.32 -6.84 3.64
CA PHE A 86 12.41 -5.93 3.95
C PHE A 86 13.62 -6.02 2.99
N PRO A 87 14.13 -7.21 2.62
CA PRO A 87 15.24 -7.28 1.67
C PRO A 87 14.94 -6.69 0.29
N THR A 88 13.68 -6.70 -0.16
CA THR A 88 13.30 -6.07 -1.43
C THR A 88 13.15 -4.55 -1.27
N TRP A 89 12.55 -4.10 -0.17
CA TRP A 89 12.16 -2.71 0.03
C TRP A 89 13.21 -1.83 0.72
N SER A 90 14.25 -2.42 1.32
CA SER A 90 15.38 -1.69 1.89
C SER A 90 16.45 -1.40 0.84
N ALA A 91 16.86 -0.14 0.77
CA ALA A 91 17.97 0.29 -0.06
C ALA A 91 19.30 -0.34 0.39
N THR A 92 20.24 -0.49 -0.55
CA THR A 92 21.54 -1.10 -0.29
C THR A 92 22.31 -0.39 0.84
N GLU A 93 22.27 0.94 0.88
CA GLU A 93 22.95 1.74 1.91
C GLU A 93 22.35 1.49 3.29
N TRP A 94 21.03 1.43 3.37
CA TRP A 94 20.36 1.07 4.62
C TRP A 94 20.72 -0.35 5.06
N LYS A 95 20.78 -1.32 4.13
CA LYS A 95 21.22 -2.69 4.45
C LYS A 95 22.65 -2.73 5.00
N GLN A 96 23.55 -1.90 4.49
CA GLN A 96 24.91 -1.78 5.02
C GLN A 96 24.93 -1.23 6.44
N LEU A 97 24.11 -0.20 6.72
CA LEU A 97 23.92 0.35 8.06
C LEU A 97 23.39 -0.72 9.02
N TYR A 98 22.34 -1.45 8.63
CA TYR A 98 21.81 -2.56 9.44
C TYR A 98 22.87 -3.63 9.68
N ALA A 99 23.61 -4.05 8.67
CA ALA A 99 24.67 -5.06 8.81
C ALA A 99 25.81 -4.62 9.76
N LYS A 100 26.06 -3.32 9.88
CA LYS A 100 27.08 -2.76 10.77
C LYS A 100 26.63 -2.69 12.23
N TYR A 101 25.35 -2.36 12.47
CA TYR A 101 24.85 -2.01 13.80
C TYR A 101 23.92 -3.05 14.44
N PHE A 102 23.32 -3.92 13.65
CA PHE A 102 22.34 -4.89 14.14
C PHE A 102 23.00 -6.26 14.31
N ASP A 103 22.34 -7.13 15.08
CA ASP A 103 22.78 -8.51 15.26
C ASP A 103 22.85 -9.26 13.93
N ALA A 104 23.79 -10.20 13.79
CA ALA A 104 23.94 -11.01 12.58
C ALA A 104 22.68 -11.82 12.24
N ASN A 105 21.83 -12.13 13.22
CA ASN A 105 20.55 -12.81 13.02
C ASN A 105 19.40 -11.88 12.66
N PHE A 106 19.62 -10.56 12.53
CA PHE A 106 18.57 -9.57 12.23
C PHE A 106 17.62 -9.98 11.10
N LEU A 107 18.16 -10.43 9.97
CA LEU A 107 17.34 -10.83 8.82
C LEU A 107 16.45 -12.04 9.10
N LYS A 108 16.79 -12.88 10.09
CA LYS A 108 16.02 -14.08 10.46
C LYS A 108 15.01 -13.81 11.59
N ASP A 109 15.15 -12.68 12.29
CA ASP A 109 14.37 -12.38 13.51
C ASP A 109 13.66 -11.01 13.42
N GLN A 110 13.25 -10.61 12.21
CA GLN A 110 12.65 -9.28 11.95
C GLN A 110 11.34 -9.02 12.71
N SER A 111 10.65 -10.08 13.16
CA SER A 111 9.43 -9.97 13.96
C SER A 111 9.68 -9.63 15.43
N ASN A 112 10.93 -9.73 15.90
CA ASN A 112 11.28 -9.42 17.28
C ASN A 112 11.47 -7.90 17.45
N GLU A 113 10.53 -7.23 18.09
CA GLU A 113 10.58 -5.77 18.28
C GLU A 113 11.88 -5.28 18.94
N LYS A 114 12.45 -6.06 19.86
CA LYS A 114 13.69 -5.70 20.58
C LYS A 114 14.90 -5.62 19.66
N ILE A 115 14.94 -6.40 18.59
CA ILE A 115 16.09 -6.38 17.66
C ILE A 115 16.18 -5.04 16.94
N TRP A 116 15.06 -4.33 16.80
CA TRP A 116 14.99 -3.02 16.17
C TRP A 116 15.49 -1.89 17.06
N GLU A 117 15.55 -2.07 18.38
CA GLU A 117 16.08 -1.07 19.32
C GLU A 117 17.57 -0.77 19.07
N ALA A 118 18.28 -1.64 18.34
CA ALA A 118 19.63 -1.40 17.88
C ALA A 118 19.76 -0.09 17.07
N ILE A 119 18.69 0.37 16.41
CA ILE A 119 18.69 1.64 15.67
C ILE A 119 19.05 2.83 16.55
N TYR A 120 18.68 2.82 17.84
CA TYR A 120 18.95 3.92 18.76
C TYR A 120 20.42 4.03 19.16
N LYS A 121 21.24 3.04 18.82
CA LYS A 121 22.69 3.06 19.01
C LYS A 121 23.44 3.60 17.78
N VAL A 122 22.74 3.80 16.67
CA VAL A 122 23.33 4.34 15.44
C VAL A 122 23.54 5.84 15.60
N PRO A 123 24.74 6.38 15.36
CA PRO A 123 24.96 7.82 15.40
C PRO A 123 24.08 8.57 14.38
N ASP A 124 23.48 9.68 14.79
CA ASP A 124 22.61 10.51 13.94
C ASP A 124 23.28 10.90 12.61
N ILE A 125 24.59 11.16 12.64
CA ILE A 125 25.36 11.53 11.46
C ILE A 125 25.36 10.41 10.39
N GLU A 126 25.41 9.14 10.79
CA GLU A 126 25.38 8.03 9.83
C GLU A 126 23.99 7.87 9.19
N ILE A 127 22.92 8.09 9.97
CA ILE A 127 21.56 8.12 9.45
C ILE A 127 21.40 9.28 8.46
N TRP A 128 21.93 10.45 8.83
CA TRP A 128 21.87 11.66 8.00
C TRP A 128 22.61 11.47 6.68
N GLU A 129 23.86 11.02 6.72
CA GLU A 129 24.67 10.75 5.53
C GLU A 129 24.03 9.69 4.63
N THR A 130 23.51 8.60 5.22
CA THR A 130 22.76 7.58 4.48
C THR A 130 21.55 8.18 3.78
N ARG A 131 20.79 9.05 4.48
CA ARG A 131 19.63 9.74 3.88
C ARG A 131 20.05 10.69 2.76
N GLN A 132 21.14 11.44 2.93
CA GLN A 132 21.66 12.32 1.88
C GLN A 132 22.09 11.53 0.66
N ALA A 133 22.81 10.41 0.81
CA ALA A 133 23.18 9.54 -0.29
C ALA A 133 21.95 9.04 -1.07
N MET A 134 20.90 8.61 -0.35
CA MET A 134 19.63 8.20 -0.97
C MET A 134 18.93 9.34 -1.72
N LYS A 135 18.96 10.57 -1.20
CA LYS A 135 18.40 11.75 -1.88
C LYS A 135 19.14 12.04 -3.18
N HIS A 136 20.47 12.03 -3.17
CA HIS A 136 21.26 12.23 -4.38
C HIS A 136 20.96 11.17 -5.44
N LYS A 137 20.89 9.89 -5.06
CA LYS A 137 20.49 8.80 -5.97
C LYS A 137 19.11 9.02 -6.59
N LEU A 138 18.14 9.48 -5.79
CA LEU A 138 16.80 9.79 -6.30
C LEU A 138 16.83 10.95 -7.30
N VAL A 139 17.56 12.03 -6.99
CA VAL A 139 17.70 13.18 -7.89
C VAL A 139 18.36 12.77 -9.20
N ASP A 140 19.41 11.96 -9.15
CA ASP A 140 20.10 11.46 -10.34
C ASP A 140 19.19 10.54 -11.17
N PHE A 141 18.42 9.66 -10.51
CA PHE A 141 17.41 8.85 -11.17
C PHE A 141 16.37 9.71 -11.89
N ILE A 142 15.84 10.75 -11.23
CA ILE A 142 14.86 11.68 -11.81
C ILE A 142 15.46 12.38 -13.04
N ARG A 143 16.69 12.91 -12.93
CA ARG A 143 17.40 13.55 -14.05
C ARG A 143 17.54 12.60 -15.24
N ASN A 144 17.94 11.35 -15.00
CA ASN A 144 18.08 10.35 -16.05
C ASN A 144 16.74 9.99 -16.69
N GLN A 145 15.69 9.77 -15.89
CA GLN A 145 14.35 9.47 -16.40
C GLN A 145 13.79 10.60 -17.27
N PHE A 146 13.96 11.86 -16.86
CA PHE A 146 13.55 13.01 -17.67
C PHE A 146 14.34 13.11 -18.98
N LYS A 147 15.65 12.85 -18.95
CA LYS A 147 16.51 12.82 -20.16
C LYS A 147 16.00 11.78 -21.17
N GLU A 148 15.72 10.57 -20.71
CA GLU A 148 15.25 9.46 -21.55
C GLU A 148 13.84 9.72 -22.11
N THR A 149 12.94 10.25 -21.29
CA THR A 149 11.57 10.58 -21.71
C THR A 149 11.56 11.71 -22.72
N TRP A 150 12.44 12.70 -22.58
CA TRP A 150 12.60 13.78 -23.56
C TRP A 150 13.07 13.30 -24.92
N LEU A 151 14.11 12.45 -24.97
CA LEU A 151 14.61 11.86 -26.22
C LEU A 151 13.50 11.20 -27.04
N LYS A 152 12.48 10.65 -26.36
CA LYS A 152 11.33 10.00 -26.99
C LYS A 152 10.23 10.98 -27.42
N ASN A 153 10.08 12.11 -26.73
CA ASN A 153 8.92 13.01 -26.88
C ASN A 153 9.22 14.34 -27.60
N GLN A 154 10.47 14.62 -28.02
CA GLN A 154 10.87 15.85 -28.75
C GLN A 154 10.38 17.16 -28.11
N GLY A 155 10.32 17.22 -26.78
CA GLY A 155 9.91 18.44 -26.06
C GLY A 155 10.93 19.58 -26.13
N ASP A 156 10.52 20.78 -25.72
CA ASP A 156 11.39 21.97 -25.64
C ASP A 156 12.58 21.72 -24.68
N PRO A 157 13.84 21.79 -25.16
CA PRO A 157 15.03 21.55 -24.34
C PRO A 157 15.16 22.50 -23.14
N SER A 158 14.70 23.75 -23.26
CA SER A 158 14.86 24.78 -22.23
C SER A 158 14.09 24.47 -20.95
N ARG A 159 12.91 23.84 -21.08
CA ARG A 159 12.07 23.43 -19.95
C ARG A 159 12.67 22.27 -19.16
N ILE A 160 13.42 21.40 -19.82
CA ILE A 160 14.03 20.24 -19.16
C ILE A 160 15.33 20.63 -18.47
N VAL A 161 16.16 21.45 -19.11
CA VAL A 161 17.38 21.96 -18.49
C VAL A 161 17.04 22.74 -17.21
N SER A 162 16.06 23.65 -17.29
CA SER A 162 15.58 24.38 -16.11
C SER A 162 15.01 23.45 -15.03
N LEU A 163 14.22 22.42 -15.38
CA LEU A 163 13.76 21.44 -14.39
C LEU A 163 14.92 20.66 -13.75
N MET A 164 15.92 20.25 -14.53
CA MET A 164 17.08 19.49 -14.03
C MET A 164 17.97 20.30 -13.08
N GLU A 165 18.14 21.59 -13.37
CA GLU A 165 18.85 22.54 -12.51
C GLU A 165 18.08 22.82 -11.21
N ASN A 166 16.75 22.81 -11.28
CA ASN A 166 15.89 23.11 -10.13
C ASN A 166 15.72 21.94 -9.15
N VAL A 167 16.00 20.69 -9.51
CA VAL A 167 15.91 19.58 -8.53
C VAL A 167 17.08 19.69 -7.53
N ASN A 168 16.76 20.03 -6.29
CA ASN A 168 17.72 20.36 -5.26
C ASN A 168 17.77 19.24 -4.20
N PRO A 169 18.85 18.46 -4.10
CA PRO A 169 18.98 17.40 -3.10
C PRO A 169 19.01 17.94 -1.66
N ASN A 170 19.25 19.24 -1.45
CA ASN A 170 19.20 19.87 -0.12
C ASN A 170 17.79 20.33 0.28
N ALA A 171 16.84 20.38 -0.66
CA ALA A 171 15.45 20.73 -0.36
C ALA A 171 14.72 19.61 0.41
N LEU A 172 13.65 19.97 1.12
CA LEU A 172 12.73 18.98 1.68
C LEU A 172 11.94 18.32 0.54
N LEU A 173 12.21 17.03 0.30
CA LEU A 173 11.52 16.26 -0.73
C LEU A 173 10.30 15.54 -0.11
N ILE A 174 9.12 15.83 -0.63
CA ILE A 174 7.84 15.21 -0.22
C ILE A 174 7.30 14.38 -1.38
N GLY A 175 7.28 13.06 -1.23
CA GLY A 175 6.88 12.13 -2.29
C GLY A 175 5.48 11.53 -2.11
N PHE A 176 4.69 11.49 -3.17
CA PHE A 176 3.41 10.80 -3.28
C PHE A 176 3.55 9.55 -4.15
N GLY A 177 3.99 8.46 -3.52
CA GLY A 177 4.26 7.17 -4.15
C GLY A 177 3.05 6.24 -4.33
N ARG A 178 1.86 6.76 -4.69
CA ARG A 178 0.62 5.99 -4.67
C ARG A 178 -0.31 6.37 -5.83
N ARG A 179 -1.00 5.37 -6.41
CA ARG A 179 -2.07 5.58 -7.41
C ARG A 179 -3.01 6.72 -7.01
N PHE A 180 -3.21 7.68 -7.90
CA PHE A 180 -4.19 8.76 -7.75
C PHE A 180 -5.61 8.18 -7.72
N ALA A 181 -6.24 8.26 -6.55
CA ALA A 181 -7.62 7.86 -6.34
C ALA A 181 -8.29 8.89 -5.42
N THR A 182 -9.57 9.17 -5.66
CA THR A 182 -10.32 10.25 -4.97
C THR A 182 -10.32 10.09 -3.45
N TYR A 183 -10.40 8.85 -2.94
CA TYR A 183 -10.35 8.55 -1.51
C TYR A 183 -8.99 8.88 -0.85
N LYS A 184 -7.91 9.04 -1.63
CA LYS A 184 -6.56 9.38 -1.11
C LYS A 184 -6.33 10.88 -0.97
N ARG A 185 -7.32 11.71 -1.30
CA ARG A 185 -7.41 13.13 -0.97
C ARG A 185 -6.16 13.97 -1.33
N ALA A 186 -5.52 13.72 -2.47
CA ALA A 186 -4.41 14.54 -2.96
C ALA A 186 -4.78 16.04 -3.11
N HIS A 187 -6.07 16.34 -3.27
CA HIS A 187 -6.60 17.71 -3.35
C HIS A 187 -6.51 18.49 -2.02
N LEU A 188 -6.26 17.83 -0.88
CA LEU A 188 -6.15 18.52 0.42
C LEU A 188 -5.00 19.52 0.47
N MET A 189 -3.95 19.35 -0.32
CA MET A 189 -2.87 20.34 -0.38
C MET A 189 -3.31 21.66 -1.03
N PHE A 190 -4.39 21.64 -1.80
CA PHE A 190 -4.91 22.82 -2.51
C PHE A 190 -6.10 23.47 -1.78
N THR A 191 -6.42 23.05 -0.56
CA THR A 191 -7.49 23.68 0.23
C THR A 191 -7.10 25.07 0.73
N ASP A 192 -5.80 25.31 0.91
CA ASP A 192 -5.24 26.59 1.34
C ASP A 192 -4.04 26.94 0.45
N LEU A 193 -4.34 27.62 -0.67
CA LEU A 193 -3.35 27.98 -1.68
C LEU A 193 -2.35 29.03 -1.17
N ASP A 194 -2.78 29.93 -0.29
CA ASP A 194 -1.90 30.96 0.28
C ASP A 194 -0.85 30.33 1.19
N ARG A 195 -1.26 29.36 2.02
CA ARG A 195 -0.33 28.59 2.84
C ARG A 195 0.60 27.74 1.98
N LEU A 196 0.08 27.06 0.95
CA LEU A 196 0.92 26.28 0.04
C LEU A 196 1.95 27.17 -0.65
N ALA A 197 1.55 28.34 -1.15
CA ALA A 197 2.43 29.31 -1.80
C ALA A 197 3.56 29.79 -0.87
N LYS A 198 3.26 30.04 0.42
CA LYS A 198 4.28 30.38 1.42
C LYS A 198 5.28 29.25 1.65
N ILE A 199 4.83 28.00 1.61
CA ILE A 199 5.70 26.83 1.83
C ILE A 199 6.62 26.61 0.64
N VAL A 200 6.10 26.64 -0.59
CA VAL A 200 6.89 26.27 -1.79
C VAL A 200 7.81 27.37 -2.29
N ASN A 201 7.56 28.64 -1.93
CA ASN A 201 8.34 29.78 -2.38
C ASN A 201 9.28 30.36 -1.30
N ASN A 202 9.58 29.61 -0.23
CA ASN A 202 10.54 30.04 0.78
C ASN A 202 11.98 29.73 0.32
N PRO A 203 12.83 30.75 0.06
CA PRO A 203 14.20 30.52 -0.43
C PRO A 203 15.13 29.92 0.62
N ASP A 204 14.90 30.18 1.90
CA ASP A 204 15.72 29.67 3.01
C ASP A 204 15.38 28.21 3.36
N TYR A 205 14.14 27.80 3.07
CA TYR A 205 13.61 26.46 3.35
C TYR A 205 12.93 25.85 2.13
N PRO A 206 13.69 25.45 1.10
CA PRO A 206 13.12 24.96 -0.15
C PRO A 206 12.40 23.62 0.06
N VAL A 207 11.21 23.50 -0.55
CA VAL A 207 10.36 22.28 -0.53
C VAL A 207 10.05 21.85 -1.96
N GLN A 208 10.14 20.55 -2.24
CA GLN A 208 9.80 19.98 -3.55
C GLN A 208 8.88 18.78 -3.41
N PHE A 209 7.81 18.76 -4.21
CA PHE A 209 6.86 17.65 -4.26
C PHE A 209 7.16 16.74 -5.45
N LEU A 210 7.19 15.44 -5.18
CA LEU A 210 7.39 14.39 -6.20
C LEU A 210 6.13 13.53 -6.27
N TYR A 211 5.61 13.30 -7.48
CA TYR A 211 4.48 12.42 -7.72
C TYR A 211 4.91 11.28 -8.64
N THR A 212 4.36 10.08 -8.41
CA THR A 212 4.61 8.88 -9.22
C THR A 212 3.29 8.24 -9.65
#